data_AF-A0A7V0JLM7-F1
#
_entry.id   AF-A0A7V0JLM7-F1
#
_cell.length_a   1.000
_cell.length_b   1.000
_cell.length_c   1.000
_cell.angle_alpha   90.00
_cell.angle_beta   90.00
_cell.angle_gamma   90.00
#
_symmetry.space_group_name_H-M   'P 1'
#
loop_
_entity.id
_entity.type
_entity.pdbx_description
1 polymer ?
#
loop_
_entity_poly.entity_id
_entity_poly.type
_entity_poly.pdbx_seq_one_letter_code
_entity_poly.pdbx_strand_id
1 'polypeptide(L)'
;MEIYWDAVVAFVKNPGLPPTNNDAQRALRHAVISRRISFGARATEGSRAYTALLSLIETCELCNQDPWQYIAQTIAIGRKGLASSIIPG
;
A
#
# COMPACT_ATOMS: atom_id res chain seq x y z
N MET A 1 -29.39 -6.93 -7.06
CA MET A 1 -28.68 -8.01 -6.34
C MET A 1 -27.81 -8.84 -7.28
N GLU A 2 -28.04 -8.84 -8.61
CA GLU A 2 -27.24 -9.59 -9.60
C GLU A 2 -25.81 -9.07 -9.83
N ILE A 3 -25.57 -7.76 -9.80
CA ILE A 3 -24.32 -7.13 -10.27
C ILE A 3 -23.06 -7.54 -9.45
N TYR A 4 -23.22 -7.92 -8.18
CA TYR A 4 -22.09 -8.32 -7.33
C TYR A 4 -21.70 -9.79 -7.48
N TRP A 5 -22.60 -10.65 -7.96
CA TRP A 5 -22.32 -12.07 -8.09
C TRP A 5 -21.26 -12.35 -9.15
N ASP A 6 -21.27 -11.59 -10.26
CA ASP A 6 -20.26 -11.68 -11.32
C ASP A 6 -18.83 -11.51 -10.80
N ALA A 7 -18.62 -10.63 -9.80
CA ALA A 7 -17.30 -10.45 -9.18
C ALA A 7 -16.92 -11.64 -8.28
N VAL A 8 -17.87 -12.20 -7.53
CA VAL A 8 -17.65 -13.36 -6.65
C VAL A 8 -17.25 -14.60 -7.45
N VAL A 9 -17.85 -14.81 -8.63
CA VAL A 9 -17.55 -15.97 -9.48
C VAL A 9 -16.54 -15.69 -10.59
N ALA A 10 -15.91 -14.52 -10.61
CA ALA A 10 -15.00 -14.12 -11.69
C ALA A 10 -13.84 -15.11 -11.91
N PHE A 11 -13.36 -15.76 -10.84
CA PHE A 11 -12.31 -16.78 -10.90
C PHE A 11 -12.72 -18.04 -11.69
N VAL A 12 -14.01 -18.34 -11.79
CA VAL A 12 -14.53 -19.49 -12.56
C VAL A 12 -14.28 -19.28 -14.06
N LYS A 13 -14.42 -18.05 -14.54
CA LYS A 13 -14.22 -17.69 -15.95
C LYS A 13 -12.77 -17.28 -16.25
N ASN A 14 -11.99 -16.94 -15.23
CA ASN A 14 -10.62 -16.45 -15.36
C ASN A 14 -9.70 -17.24 -14.40
N PRO A 15 -9.10 -18.35 -14.85
CA PRO A 15 -8.29 -19.23 -14.00
C PRO A 15 -7.08 -18.56 -13.33
N GLY A 16 -6.62 -17.42 -13.85
CA GLY A 16 -5.54 -16.62 -13.27
C GLY A 16 -5.95 -15.75 -12.08
N LEU A 17 -7.26 -15.59 -11.81
CA LEU A 17 -7.72 -14.87 -10.63
C LEU A 17 -7.77 -15.81 -9.43
N PRO A 18 -7.26 -15.40 -8.25
CA PRO A 18 -7.44 -16.18 -7.04
C PRO A 18 -8.93 -16.22 -6.66
N PRO A 19 -9.41 -17.33 -6.06
CA PRO A 19 -10.77 -17.44 -5.56
C PRO A 19 -11.03 -16.63 -4.29
N THR A 20 -10.01 -15.95 -3.75
CA THR A 20 -10.09 -15.15 -2.52
C THR A 20 -9.66 -13.70 -2.80
N ASN A 21 -10.11 -12.78 -1.94
CA ASN A 21 -9.77 -11.36 -2.02
C ASN A 21 -8.64 -10.97 -1.05
N ASN A 22 -7.79 -11.92 -0.67
CA ASN A 22 -6.80 -11.72 0.39
C ASN A 22 -5.81 -10.61 0.02
N ASP A 23 -5.37 -10.56 -1.23
CA ASP A 23 -4.40 -9.57 -1.70
C ASP A 23 -4.97 -8.15 -1.63
N ALA A 24 -6.21 -7.94 -2.08
CA ALA A 24 -6.84 -6.61 -1.96
C ALA A 24 -7.15 -6.25 -0.51
N GLN A 25 -7.58 -7.21 0.32
CA GLN A 25 -7.77 -6.97 1.74
C GLN A 25 -6.47 -6.59 2.43
N ARG A 26 -5.36 -7.25 2.10
CA ARG A 26 -4.03 -6.94 2.61
C ARG A 26 -3.61 -5.53 2.21
N ALA A 27 -3.67 -5.18 0.93
CA ALA A 27 -3.33 -3.86 0.41
C ALA A 27 -4.14 -2.72 1.06
N LEU A 28 -5.41 -2.98 1.42
CA LEU A 28 -6.26 -1.98 2.07
C LEU A 28 -6.11 -1.91 3.59
N ARG A 29 -5.52 -2.92 4.23
CA ARG A 29 -5.54 -3.08 5.69
C ARG A 29 -4.87 -1.91 6.41
N HIS A 30 -3.69 -1.52 5.95
CA HIS A 30 -2.94 -0.39 6.53
C HIS A 30 -3.72 0.92 6.41
N ALA A 31 -4.34 1.15 5.25
CA ALA A 31 -5.11 2.35 4.99
C ALA A 31 -6.37 2.44 5.87
N VAL A 32 -7.07 1.32 6.06
CA VAL A 32 -8.29 1.24 6.88
C VAL A 32 -7.97 1.43 8.36
N ILE A 33 -6.94 0.77 8.88
CA ILE A 33 -6.53 0.88 10.28
C ILE A 33 -6.07 2.31 10.59
N SER A 34 -5.19 2.88 9.77
CA SER A 34 -4.69 4.23 10.00
C SER A 34 -5.80 5.28 9.90
N ARG A 35 -6.72 5.19 8.92
CA ARG A 35 -7.87 6.09 8.85
C ARG A 35 -8.74 6.01 10.11
N ARG A 36 -8.94 4.81 10.66
CA ARG A 36 -9.73 4.61 11.89
C ARG A 36 -9.08 5.25 13.11
N ILE A 37 -7.76 5.18 13.24
CA ILE A 37 -7.01 5.71 14.39
C ILE A 37 -6.83 7.23 14.27
N SER A 38 -6.48 7.70 13.06
CA SER A 38 -6.04 9.08 12.83
C SER A 38 -7.14 10.01 12.30
N PHE A 39 -8.32 9.48 11.98
CA PHE A 39 -9.42 10.18 11.29
C PHE A 39 -9.07 10.71 9.89
N GLY A 40 -7.96 10.25 9.31
CA GLY A 40 -7.47 10.65 8.00
C GLY A 40 -6.82 12.04 7.97
N ALA A 41 -6.24 12.38 6.81
CA ALA A 41 -5.64 13.69 6.59
C ALA A 41 -6.71 14.76 6.29
N ARG A 42 -6.54 15.95 6.88
CA ARG A 42 -7.44 17.11 6.68
C ARG A 42 -6.91 18.16 5.70
N ALA A 43 -5.73 17.93 5.13
CA ALA A 43 -5.09 18.81 4.17
C ALA A 43 -4.51 18.01 3.01
N THR A 44 -4.46 18.61 1.81
CA THR A 44 -3.94 17.98 0.59
C THR A 44 -2.51 17.49 0.76
N GLU A 45 -1.65 18.26 1.44
CA GLU A 45 -0.27 17.86 1.71
C GLU A 45 -0.21 16.61 2.59
N GLY A 46 -1.02 16.55 3.64
CA GLY A 46 -1.13 15.38 4.51
C GLY A 46 -1.63 14.14 3.74
N SER A 47 -2.61 14.32 2.84
CA SER A 47 -3.08 13.22 1.99
C SER A 47 -1.98 12.71 1.05
N ARG A 48 -1.21 13.62 0.43
CA ARG A 48 -0.09 13.23 -0.46
C ARG A 48 1.00 12.47 0.29
N ALA A 49 1.41 12.98 1.45
CA ALA A 49 2.40 12.32 2.29
C ALA A 49 1.92 10.93 2.75
N TYR A 50 0.65 10.84 3.16
CA TYR A 50 0.04 9.60 3.58
C TYR A 50 -0.05 8.56 2.45
N THR A 51 -0.52 8.95 1.26
CA THR A 51 -0.57 8.05 0.10
C THR A 51 0.82 7.59 -0.33
N ALA A 52 1.84 8.46 -0.27
CA ALA A 52 3.22 8.08 -0.56
C ALA A 52 3.75 7.04 0.44
N LEU A 53 3.48 7.22 1.74
CA LEU A 53 3.87 6.26 2.77
C LEU A 53 3.19 4.90 2.59
N LEU A 54 1.88 4.88 2.32
CA LEU A 54 1.15 3.63 2.07
C LEU A 54 1.72 2.88 0.86
N SER A 55 1.96 3.59 -0.25
CA SER A 55 2.53 3.00 -1.45
C SER A 55 3.92 2.41 -1.18
N LEU A 56 4.75 3.11 -0.41
CA LEU A 56 6.08 2.66 -0.04
C LEU A 56 6.02 1.40 0.83
N ILE A 57 5.18 1.39 1.87
CA ILE A 57 5.02 0.23 2.76
C ILE A 57 4.59 -0.99 1.97
N GLU A 58 3.59 -0.84 1.09
CA GLU A 58 3.12 -1.94 0.22
C GLU A 58 4.24 -2.46 -0.68
N THR A 59 5.01 -1.55 -1.29
CA THR A 59 6.14 -1.94 -2.15
C THR A 59 7.21 -2.69 -1.37
N CYS A 60 7.58 -2.23 -0.17
CA CYS A 60 8.52 -2.93 0.69
C CYS A 60 8.01 -4.32 1.08
N GLU A 61 6.73 -4.48 1.41
CA GLU A 61 6.16 -5.80 1.70
C GLU A 61 6.21 -6.74 0.50
N LEU A 62 5.89 -6.26 -0.71
CA LEU A 62 5.96 -7.05 -1.95
C LEU A 62 7.38 -7.48 -2.29
N CYS A 63 8.37 -6.62 -2.01
CA CYS A 63 9.79 -6.88 -2.19
C CYS A 63 10.43 -7.64 -1.00
N ASN A 64 9.65 -8.04 0.01
CA ASN A 64 10.13 -8.70 1.22
C ASN A 64 11.24 -7.90 1.96
N GLN A 65 11.10 -6.57 2.00
CA GLN A 65 11.98 -5.64 2.69
C GLN A 65 11.28 -5.03 3.92
N ASP A 66 12.04 -4.67 4.95
CA ASP A 66 11.49 -3.98 6.12
C ASP A 66 11.16 -2.50 5.77
N PRO A 67 9.87 -2.09 5.83
CA PRO A 67 9.47 -0.75 5.42
C PRO A 67 10.04 0.34 6.33
N TRP A 68 10.23 0.06 7.63
CA TRP A 68 10.69 1.05 8.60
C TRP A 68 12.17 1.38 8.40
N GLN A 69 13.00 0.36 8.17
CA GLN A 69 14.40 0.51 7.81
C GLN A 69 14.53 1.30 6.51
N TYR A 70 13.75 0.95 5.49
CA TYR A 70 13.77 1.65 4.21
C TYR A 70 13.39 3.13 4.35
N ILE A 71 12.31 3.44 5.10
CA ILE A 71 11.89 4.83 5.37
C ILE A 71 12.99 5.59 6.11
N ALA A 72 13.56 5.00 7.16
CA ALA A 72 14.61 5.61 7.96
C ALA A 72 15.86 5.92 7.11
N GLN A 73 16.28 4.98 6.25
CA GLN A 73 17.40 5.18 5.33
C GLN A 73 17.10 6.26 4.31
N THR A 74 15.91 6.26 3.71
CA THR A 74 15.49 7.26 2.72
C THR A 74 15.51 8.67 3.32
N ILE A 75 14.97 8.84 4.54
CA ILE A 75 15.01 10.11 5.26
C ILE A 75 16.45 10.52 5.57
N ALA A 76 17.29 9.59 6.05
CA ALA A 76 18.69 9.86 6.36
C ALA A 76 19.50 10.31 5.12
N ILE A 77 19.26 9.70 3.96
CA ILE A 77 19.86 10.08 2.67
C ILE A 77 19.37 11.46 2.24
N GLY A 78 18.06 11.69 2.29
CA GLY A 78 17.47 12.98 1.93
C GLY A 78 17.97 14.14 2.79
N ARG A 79 18.16 13.91 4.11
CA ARG A 79 18.76 14.89 5.03
C ARG A 79 20.21 15.26 4.70
N LYS A 80 20.94 14.39 3.99
CA LYS A 80 22.30 14.67 3.50
C LYS A 80 22.30 15.40 2.15
N GLY A 81 21.13 15.71 1.58
CA GLY A 81 20.99 16.33 0.26
C GLY A 81 21.28 15.37 -0.90
N LEU A 82 21.32 14.06 -0.64
CA LEU A 82 21.55 13.04 -1.66
C LEU A 82 20.21 12.55 -2.21
N ALA A 83 20.14 12.27 -3.50
CA ALA A 83 18.98 11.63 -4.10
C ALA A 83 18.92 10.15 -3.68
N SER A 84 17.76 9.69 -3.19
CA SER A 84 17.53 8.27 -2.97
C SER A 84 17.31 7.58 -4.33
N SER A 85 18.18 6.65 -4.69
CA SER A 85 18.00 5.73 -5.83
C SER A 85 17.55 4.34 -5.36
N ILE A 86 16.98 4.23 -4.17
CA ILE A 86 16.54 2.96 -3.63
C ILE A 86 15.07 2.86 -4.01
N ILE A 87 14.70 2.14 -5.06
CA ILE A 87 13.35 1.55 -5.12
C ILE A 87 13.49 0.24 -4.32
N PRO A 88 12.52 -0.17 -3.49
CA PRO A 88 12.56 -1.52 -2.92
C PRO A 88 12.66 -2.48 -4.11
N GLY A 89 13.82 -3.15 -4.22
CA GLY A 89 14.13 -4.11 -5.27
C GLY A 89 13.52 -5.47 -4.96
#